data_AF-C7R629-F1
#
_entry.id   AF-C7R629-F1
#
_cell.length_a   1.000
_cell.length_b   1.000
_cell.length_c   1.000
_cell.angle_alpha   90.00
_cell.angle_beta   90.00
_cell.angle_gamma   90.00
#
_symmetry.space_group_name_H-M   'P 1'
#
loop_
_entity.id
_entity.type
_entity.pdbx_description
1 polymer ?
#
loop_
_entity_poly.entity_id
_entity_poly.type
_entity_poly.pdbx_seq_one_letter_code
_entity_poly.pdbx_strand_id
1 'polypeptide(L)'
;MFYQELIYGLSSIAASFLIVSILSLMLHKNKKKHFFLSLFFCTLGVVIVGIINPANQRYAEPSAALYETVQIELLEAGMPDDLKFTIKSRRKVPFDFFSEHSWPVLIHGHKAGKLKYGTYIEQYGNGYLVTYENFD
;
A
#
# COMPACT_ATOMS: atom_id res chain seq x y z
N MET A 1 3.66 -7.47 -8.97
CA MET A 1 3.19 -7.48 -7.56
C MET A 1 4.10 -8.33 -6.69
N PHE A 2 4.20 -9.65 -6.92
CA PHE A 2 5.03 -10.56 -6.12
C PHE A 2 6.50 -10.14 -5.97
N TYR A 3 7.18 -9.74 -7.05
CA TYR A 3 8.59 -9.34 -6.98
C TYR A 3 8.83 -8.08 -6.14
N GLN A 4 7.91 -7.11 -6.18
CA GLN A 4 8.04 -5.90 -5.39
C GLN A 4 7.82 -6.23 -3.91
N GLU A 5 6.74 -6.95 -3.59
CA GLU A 5 6.44 -7.45 -2.23
C GLU A 5 7.54 -8.35 -1.67
N LEU A 6 8.16 -9.17 -2.52
CA LEU A 6 9.27 -10.05 -2.16
C LEU A 6 10.56 -9.26 -1.91
N ILE A 7 10.83 -8.22 -2.71
CA ILE A 7 11.92 -7.27 -2.44
C ILE A 7 11.65 -6.49 -1.14
N TYR A 8 10.39 -6.08 -0.88
CA TYR A 8 9.99 -5.43 0.37
C TYR A 8 10.15 -6.35 1.58
N GLY A 9 9.69 -7.60 1.48
CA GLY A 9 9.80 -8.61 2.51
C GLY A 9 11.25 -8.95 2.81
N LEU A 10 12.05 -9.23 1.78
CA LEU A 10 13.47 -9.57 1.93
C LEU A 10 14.29 -8.40 2.48
N SER A 11 14.06 -7.17 2.00
CA SER A 11 14.77 -5.99 2.52
C SER A 11 14.40 -5.68 3.97
N SER A 12 13.14 -5.86 4.36
CA SER A 12 12.68 -5.72 5.74
C SER A 12 13.25 -6.80 6.66
N ILE A 13 13.28 -8.06 6.21
CA ILE A 13 13.89 -9.18 6.95
C ILE A 13 15.39 -8.96 7.12
N ALA A 14 16.10 -8.56 6.06
CA ALA A 14 17.54 -8.30 6.12
C ALA A 14 17.86 -7.15 7.07
N ALA A 15 17.11 -6.04 7.01
CA ALA A 15 17.27 -4.92 7.94
C ALA A 15 16.99 -5.34 9.40
N SER A 16 15.93 -6.12 9.63
CA SER A 16 15.59 -6.63 10.96
C SER A 16 16.67 -7.57 11.51
N PHE A 17 17.19 -8.48 10.69
CA PHE A 17 18.28 -9.38 11.08
C PHE A 17 19.56 -8.62 11.45
N LEU A 18 19.87 -7.56 10.70
CA LEU A 18 21.07 -6.75 10.93
C LEU A 18 20.96 -5.98 12.26
N ILE A 19 19.79 -5.41 12.54
CA ILE A 19 19.49 -4.73 13.81
C ILE A 19 19.53 -5.72 14.98
N VAL A 20 18.89 -6.89 14.86
CA VAL A 20 18.86 -7.93 15.91
C VAL A 20 20.25 -8.49 16.17
N SER A 21 21.06 -8.71 15.13
CA SER A 21 22.42 -9.23 15.28
C SER A 21 23.32 -8.25 16.02
N ILE A 22 23.23 -6.95 15.68
CA ILE A 22 23.95 -5.88 16.38
C ILE A 22 23.48 -5.81 17.84
N LEU A 23 22.17 -5.78 18.08
CA LEU A 23 21.58 -5.77 19.43
C LEU A 23 22.05 -6.94 20.28
N SER A 24 22.06 -8.15 19.71
CA SER A 24 22.45 -9.39 20.39
C SER A 24 23.93 -9.38 20.76
N LEU A 25 24.81 -8.93 19.84
CA LEU A 25 26.23 -8.71 20.10
C LEU A 25 26.49 -7.69 21.22
N MET A 26 25.67 -6.63 21.29
CA MET A 26 25.81 -5.61 22.32
C MET A 26 25.29 -6.05 23.69
N LEU A 27 24.16 -6.74 23.74
CA LEU A 27 23.56 -7.24 24.98
C LEU A 27 24.47 -8.26 25.70
N HIS A 28 25.30 -8.98 24.95
CA HIS A 28 26.25 -9.94 25.52
C HIS A 28 27.41 -9.28 26.30
N LYS A 29 27.79 -8.02 25.99
CA LYS A 29 28.99 -7.38 26.57
C LYS A 29 28.75 -6.39 27.71
N ASN A 30 27.58 -5.75 27.85
CA ASN A 30 27.22 -4.96 29.04
C ASN A 30 25.79 -4.39 28.99
N LYS A 31 24.85 -4.94 29.79
CA LYS A 31 23.41 -4.65 29.70
C LYS A 31 22.98 -3.18 29.88
N LYS A 32 23.78 -2.33 30.56
CA LYS A 32 23.38 -0.94 30.89
C LYS A 32 23.89 0.14 29.93
N LYS A 33 24.96 -0.11 29.16
CA LYS A 33 25.58 0.91 28.29
C LYS A 33 24.97 0.98 26.89
N HIS A 34 24.15 0.01 26.51
CA HIS A 34 23.75 -0.17 25.12
C HIS A 34 22.29 0.21 24.82
N PHE A 35 21.52 0.67 25.82
CA PHE A 35 20.14 1.11 25.62
C PHE A 35 20.03 2.29 24.62
N PHE A 36 20.92 3.27 24.73
CA PHE A 36 20.95 4.39 23.79
C PHE A 36 21.41 3.98 22.39
N LEU A 37 22.32 2.99 22.30
CA LEU A 37 22.77 2.49 21.00
C LEU A 37 21.71 1.61 20.34
N SER A 38 20.94 0.81 21.10
CA SER A 38 19.78 0.09 20.59
C SER A 38 18.73 1.04 20.02
N LEU A 39 18.45 2.14 20.74
CA LEU A 39 17.49 3.13 20.30
C LEU A 39 17.96 3.81 19.00
N PHE A 40 19.26 4.13 18.92
CA PHE A 40 19.89 4.68 17.71
C PHE A 40 19.76 3.74 16.51
N PHE A 41 20.09 2.45 16.64
CA PHE A 41 19.96 1.49 15.53
C PHE A 41 18.52 1.25 15.11
N CYS A 42 17.57 1.22 16.05
CA CYS A 42 16.14 1.17 15.70
C CYS A 42 15.70 2.40 14.91
N THR A 43 16.08 3.61 15.34
CA THR A 43 15.77 4.83 14.57
C THR A 43 16.44 4.85 13.20
N LEU A 44 17.70 4.38 13.10
CA LEU A 44 18.41 4.28 11.83
C LEU A 44 17.70 3.31 10.88
N GLY A 45 17.21 2.18 11.38
CA GLY A 45 16.40 1.22 10.63
C GLY A 45 15.13 1.86 10.06
N VAL A 46 14.39 2.63 10.87
CA VAL A 46 13.20 3.37 10.42
C VAL A 46 13.55 4.38 9.32
N VAL A 47 14.66 5.11 9.46
CA VAL A 47 15.13 6.08 8.46
C VAL A 47 15.54 5.38 7.16
N ILE A 48 16.28 4.28 7.22
CA ILE A 48 16.70 3.50 6.05
C ILE A 48 15.46 2.97 5.30
N VAL A 49 14.48 2.41 6.01
CA VAL A 49 13.22 1.95 5.41
C VAL A 49 12.46 3.11 4.77
N GLY A 50 12.47 4.30 5.37
CA GLY A 50 11.86 5.52 4.81
C GLY A 50 12.56 6.05 3.55
N ILE A 51 13.89 5.95 3.47
CA ILE A 51 14.69 6.40 2.32
C ILE A 51 14.59 5.41 1.15
N ILE A 52 14.73 4.11 1.42
CA ILE A 52 14.62 3.06 0.37
C ILE A 52 13.23 3.09 -0.25
N ASN A 53 12.21 3.44 0.54
CA ASN A 53 10.83 3.41 0.10
C ASN A 53 10.17 4.79 0.20
N PRO A 54 10.56 5.74 -0.66
CA PRO A 54 10.03 7.10 -0.61
C PRO A 54 8.51 7.07 -0.78
N ALA A 55 7.80 7.61 0.20
CA ALA A 55 6.34 7.57 0.27
C ALA A 55 5.67 8.17 -0.99
N ASN A 56 6.33 9.13 -1.66
CA ASN A 56 5.80 9.77 -2.87
C ASN A 56 5.55 8.82 -4.04
N GLN A 57 6.32 7.73 -4.19
CA GLN A 57 6.07 6.74 -5.25
C GLN A 57 4.89 5.82 -4.93
N ARG A 58 4.51 5.68 -3.66
CA ARG A 58 3.38 4.84 -3.24
C ARG A 58 2.02 5.53 -3.35
N TYR A 59 2.02 6.85 -3.47
CA TYR A 59 0.81 7.63 -3.72
C TYR A 59 0.73 8.14 -5.16
N ALA A 60 1.67 7.70 -6.00
CA ALA A 60 1.64 7.95 -7.43
C ALA A 60 0.54 7.10 -8.09
N GLU A 61 0.44 7.21 -9.40
CA GLU A 61 -0.64 6.65 -10.22
C GLU A 61 -1.02 5.21 -9.85
N PRO A 62 -2.32 4.88 -9.92
CA PRO A 62 -2.82 3.54 -9.65
C PRO A 62 -2.12 2.52 -10.54
N SER A 63 -1.74 1.38 -9.95
CA SER A 63 -0.99 0.34 -10.67
C SER A 63 -1.85 -0.29 -11.78
N ALA A 64 -1.22 -0.83 -12.82
CA ALA A 64 -1.95 -1.54 -13.89
C ALA A 64 -2.78 -2.73 -13.35
N ALA A 65 -2.26 -3.41 -12.32
CA ALA A 65 -2.98 -4.50 -11.66
C ALA A 65 -4.24 -4.00 -10.95
N LEU A 66 -4.18 -2.83 -10.30
CA LEU A 66 -5.36 -2.23 -9.67
C LEU A 66 -6.44 -1.88 -10.71
N TYR A 67 -6.05 -1.41 -11.90
CA TYR A 67 -6.99 -1.18 -12.99
C TYR A 67 -7.69 -2.48 -13.44
N GLU A 68 -6.92 -3.55 -13.61
CA GLU A 68 -7.45 -4.86 -13.99
C GLU A 68 -8.42 -5.42 -12.95
N THR A 69 -8.06 -5.36 -11.66
CA THR A 69 -8.95 -5.81 -10.58
C THR A 69 -10.25 -5.01 -10.53
N VAL A 70 -10.18 -3.67 -10.60
CA VAL A 70 -11.39 -2.83 -10.63
C VAL A 70 -12.25 -3.13 -11.85
N GLN A 71 -11.64 -3.39 -13.01
CA GLN A 71 -12.38 -3.76 -14.22
C GLN A 71 -13.13 -5.09 -14.04
N ILE A 72 -12.47 -6.11 -13.49
CA ILE A 72 -13.09 -7.42 -13.21
C ILE A 72 -14.25 -7.27 -12.24
N GLU A 73 -14.06 -6.54 -11.14
CA GLU A 73 -15.12 -6.34 -10.14
C GLU A 73 -16.31 -5.55 -10.69
N LEU A 74 -16.08 -4.59 -11.59
CA LEU A 74 -17.15 -3.92 -12.30
C LEU A 74 -17.94 -4.90 -13.18
N LEU A 75 -17.25 -5.78 -13.93
CA LEU A 75 -17.91 -6.81 -14.75
C LEU A 75 -18.71 -7.79 -13.88
N GLU A 76 -18.15 -8.26 -12.77
CA GLU A 76 -18.85 -9.14 -11.82
C GLU A 76 -20.06 -8.46 -11.17
N ALA A 77 -20.01 -7.15 -10.96
CA ALA A 77 -21.15 -6.34 -10.53
C ALA A 77 -22.20 -6.11 -11.64
N GLY A 78 -22.03 -6.71 -12.82
CA GLY A 78 -22.96 -6.62 -13.95
C GLY A 78 -22.78 -5.36 -14.79
N MET A 79 -21.62 -4.70 -14.71
CA MET A 79 -21.34 -3.54 -15.57
C MET A 79 -21.08 -3.95 -17.02
N PRO A 80 -21.45 -3.09 -17.98
CA PRO A 80 -20.98 -3.21 -19.35
C PRO A 80 -19.45 -3.15 -19.43
N ASP A 81 -18.89 -3.93 -20.35
CA ASP A 81 -17.47 -4.06 -20.66
C ASP A 81 -16.87 -2.86 -21.39
N ASP A 82 -17.70 -2.03 -22.01
CA ASP A 82 -17.34 -0.78 -22.67
C ASP A 82 -17.35 0.46 -21.74
N LEU A 83 -17.68 0.26 -20.46
CA LEU A 83 -17.75 1.32 -19.46
C LEU A 83 -16.36 1.88 -19.14
N LYS A 84 -16.21 3.20 -19.27
CA LYS A 84 -14.95 3.87 -18.92
C LYS A 84 -14.94 4.17 -17.42
N PHE A 85 -13.80 3.96 -16.76
CA PHE A 85 -13.58 4.37 -15.38
C PHE A 85 -12.23 5.05 -15.20
N THR A 86 -12.11 5.83 -14.13
CA THR A 86 -10.89 6.54 -13.76
C THR A 86 -10.63 6.33 -12.28
N ILE A 87 -9.45 5.82 -11.93
CA ILE A 87 -9.03 5.67 -10.55
C ILE A 87 -8.26 6.93 -10.15
N LYS A 88 -8.72 7.63 -9.12
CA LYS A 88 -8.04 8.82 -8.58
C LYS A 88 -6.95 8.43 -7.60
N SER A 89 -5.98 9.33 -7.39
CA SER A 89 -4.95 9.14 -6.38
C SER A 89 -5.55 9.02 -4.98
N ARG A 90 -4.98 8.12 -4.19
CA ARG A 90 -5.37 7.90 -2.79
C ARG A 90 -4.82 8.98 -1.86
N ARG A 91 -5.46 9.13 -0.70
CA ARG A 91 -5.02 10.06 0.36
C ARG A 91 -3.74 9.55 1.02
N LYS A 92 -2.83 10.47 1.38
CA LYS A 92 -1.63 10.13 2.17
C LYS A 92 -2.00 9.84 3.62
N VAL A 93 -1.58 8.69 4.14
CA VAL A 93 -1.85 8.27 5.53
C VAL A 93 -0.54 7.90 6.23
N PRO A 94 -0.32 8.29 7.49
CA PRO A 94 0.84 7.81 8.24
C PRO A 94 0.76 6.29 8.44
N PHE A 95 1.90 5.60 8.35
CA PHE A 95 1.99 4.13 8.46
C PHE A 95 1.17 3.36 7.40
N ASP A 96 1.07 3.93 6.20
CA ASP A 96 0.38 3.40 5.03
C ASP A 96 0.58 1.88 4.80
N PHE A 97 1.78 1.36 5.06
CA PHE A 97 2.08 -0.08 4.95
C PHE A 97 1.15 -1.02 5.74
N PHE A 98 0.55 -0.55 6.83
CA PHE A 98 -0.33 -1.33 7.70
C PHE A 98 -1.80 -0.89 7.61
N SER A 99 -2.09 0.13 6.80
CA SER A 99 -3.42 0.68 6.68
C SER A 99 -4.20 0.03 5.55
N GLU A 100 -5.51 0.01 5.72
CA GLU A 100 -6.44 -0.19 4.63
C GLU A 100 -6.36 0.99 3.65
N HIS A 101 -6.26 0.69 2.36
CA HIS A 101 -6.12 1.69 1.32
C HIS A 101 -7.40 1.86 0.54
N SER A 102 -7.91 3.08 0.50
CA SER A 102 -9.11 3.43 -0.25
C SER A 102 -8.75 4.21 -1.52
N TRP A 103 -9.13 3.66 -2.67
CA TRP A 103 -8.94 4.24 -3.99
C TRP A 103 -10.29 4.76 -4.53
N PRO A 104 -10.45 6.07 -4.76
CA PRO A 104 -11.67 6.59 -5.35
C PRO A 104 -11.75 6.17 -6.82
N VAL A 105 -12.84 5.50 -7.19
CA VAL A 105 -13.11 5.06 -8.57
C VAL A 105 -14.25 5.90 -9.13
N LEU A 106 -14.01 6.55 -10.26
CA LEU A 106 -15.01 7.35 -10.97
C LEU A 106 -15.44 6.61 -12.22
N ILE A 107 -16.70 6.21 -12.26
CA ILE A 107 -17.27 5.40 -13.33
C ILE A 107 -18.08 6.32 -14.26
N HIS A 108 -17.75 6.30 -15.54
CA HIS A 108 -18.38 7.14 -16.56
C HIS A 108 -19.45 6.34 -17.29
N GLY A 109 -20.71 6.74 -17.13
CA GLY A 109 -21.82 6.19 -17.90
C GLY A 109 -21.78 6.62 -19.37
N HIS A 110 -22.53 5.92 -20.19
CA HIS A 110 -22.67 6.19 -21.63
C HIS A 110 -23.23 7.56 -21.98
N LYS A 111 -24.03 8.16 -21.07
CA LYS A 111 -24.61 9.49 -21.26
C LYS A 111 -23.75 10.54 -20.58
N ALA A 112 -23.48 11.64 -21.27
CA ALA A 112 -22.79 12.80 -20.70
C ALA A 112 -23.47 13.23 -19.39
N GLY A 113 -22.69 13.37 -18.32
CA GLY A 113 -23.18 13.75 -16.98
C GLY A 113 -23.63 12.60 -16.09
N LYS A 114 -23.73 11.36 -16.59
CA LYS A 114 -23.93 10.18 -15.73
C LYS A 114 -22.57 9.73 -15.16
N LEU A 115 -22.22 10.24 -13.98
CA LEU A 115 -21.04 9.82 -13.24
C LEU A 115 -21.47 9.05 -11.99
N LYS A 116 -20.75 7.98 -11.69
CA LYS A 116 -20.89 7.24 -10.43
C LYS A 116 -19.59 7.18 -9.68
N TYR A 117 -19.70 7.13 -8.36
CA TYR A 117 -18.57 7.07 -7.45
C TYR A 117 -18.55 5.72 -6.74
N GLY A 118 -17.45 5.00 -6.93
CA GLY A 118 -17.08 3.83 -6.17
C GLY A 118 -15.84 4.11 -5.33
N THR A 119 -15.56 3.23 -4.38
CA THR A 119 -14.30 3.20 -3.67
C THR A 119 -13.80 1.77 -3.66
N TYR A 120 -12.63 1.54 -4.22
CA TYR A 120 -11.95 0.26 -4.10
C TYR A 120 -11.13 0.26 -2.81
N ILE A 121 -11.41 -0.69 -1.93
CA ILE A 121 -10.76 -0.84 -0.63
C ILE A 121 -9.79 -2.00 -0.73
N GLU A 122 -8.51 -1.79 -0.40
CA GLU A 122 -7.44 -2.76 -0.52
C GLU A 122 -6.70 -2.93 0.81
N GLN A 123 -6.53 -4.18 1.24
CA GLN A 123 -5.74 -4.55 2.40
C GLN A 123 -4.86 -5.75 2.07
N TYR A 124 -3.53 -5.59 2.16
CA TYR A 124 -2.55 -6.66 1.91
C TYR A 124 -2.72 -7.40 0.57
N GLY A 125 -3.07 -6.67 -0.49
CA GLY A 125 -3.24 -7.22 -1.85
C GLY A 125 -4.60 -7.88 -2.12
N ASN A 126 -5.49 -7.95 -1.12
CA ASN A 126 -6.89 -8.32 -1.31
C ASN A 126 -7.75 -7.06 -1.22
N GLY A 127 -8.67 -6.86 -2.16
CA GLY A 127 -9.56 -5.72 -2.13
C GLY A 127 -10.95 -6.03 -2.65
N TYR A 128 -11.82 -5.02 -2.54
CA TYR A 128 -13.19 -5.07 -3.06
C TYR A 128 -13.70 -3.66 -3.37
N LEU A 129 -14.53 -3.55 -4.39
CA LEU A 129 -15.18 -2.32 -4.82
C LEU A 129 -16.49 -2.11 -4.07
N VAL A 130 -16.54 -1.04 -3.30
CA VAL A 130 -17.77 -0.53 -2.70
C VAL A 130 -18.36 0.50 -3.66
N THR A 131 -19.53 0.20 -4.22
CA THR A 131 -20.32 1.17 -5.00
C THR A 131 -21.42 1.74 -4.11
N TYR A 132 -21.55 3.07 -4.10
CA TYR A 132 -22.46 3.74 -3.16
C TYR A 132 -23.88 3.98 -3.73
N GLU A 133 -24.19 3.57 -4.96
CA GLU A 133 -25.52 3.76 -5.58
C GLU A 133 -25.90 2.66 -6.60
N ASN A 134 -27.13 2.15 -6.52
CA ASN A 134 -27.72 1.14 -7.44
C ASN A 134 -27.69 1.60 -8.90
N PHE A 135 -27.45 0.67 -9.82
CA PHE A 135 -27.35 0.89 -11.26
C PHE A 135 -28.71 0.99 -11.93
N ASP A 136 -29.16 2.23 -12.17
CA ASP A 136 -30.35 2.57 -12.97
C ASP A 136 -30.01 3.06 -14.39
#